data_AF-A0A1N7G7G9-F1
#
_entry.id   AF-A0A1N7G7G9-F1
#
_cell.length_a   1.000
_cell.length_b   1.000
_cell.length_c   1.000
_cell.angle_alpha   90.00
_cell.angle_beta   90.00
_cell.angle_gamma   90.00
#
_symmetry.space_group_name_H-M   'P 1'
#
loop_
_entity.id
_entity.type
_entity.pdbx_description
1 polymer ?
#
loop_
_entity_poly.entity_id
_entity_poly.type
_entity_poly.pdbx_seq_one_letter_code
_entity_poly.pdbx_strand_id
1 'polypeptide(L)'
;MSVSVQELHQCVTGLFADIGEESSESVFRAYINRGYYATFHELKKAMEDVGISTYQYHTGTHNNLCMILDAMSANDKSVQKLAIRFRDFLTKRHHADYELQKTITWHDVKQAQKYLDDLPRMIATHIK
;
A
#
# COMPACT_ATOMS: atom_id res chain seq x y z
N MET A 1 -14.74 -10.41 -15.40
CA MET A 1 -15.08 -9.59 -14.22
C MET A 1 -13.78 -9.28 -13.51
N SER A 2 -13.37 -8.02 -13.43
CA SER A 2 -12.19 -7.61 -12.66
C SER A 2 -12.56 -7.46 -11.20
N VAL A 3 -11.70 -7.92 -10.28
CA VAL A 3 -11.85 -7.66 -8.84
C VAL A 3 -11.76 -6.16 -8.60
N SER A 4 -12.73 -5.61 -7.89
CA SER A 4 -12.78 -4.21 -7.47
C SER A 4 -11.81 -3.93 -6.32
N VAL A 5 -11.38 -2.67 -6.18
CA VAL A 5 -10.57 -2.23 -5.03
C VAL A 5 -11.26 -2.54 -3.71
N GLN A 6 -12.58 -2.37 -3.64
CA GLN A 6 -13.35 -2.67 -2.43
C GLN A 6 -13.29 -4.15 -2.06
N GLU A 7 -13.40 -5.04 -3.04
CA GLU A 7 -13.27 -6.49 -2.82
C GLU A 7 -11.85 -6.87 -2.33
N LEU A 8 -10.80 -6.16 -2.77
CA LEU A 8 -9.43 -6.38 -2.26
C LEU A 8 -9.34 -6.03 -0.77
N HIS A 9 -9.87 -4.88 -0.36
CA HIS A 9 -9.87 -4.50 1.06
C HIS A 9 -10.71 -5.45 1.92
N GLN A 10 -11.90 -5.82 1.45
CA GLN A 10 -12.75 -6.80 2.15
C GLN A 10 -12.07 -8.16 2.29
N CYS A 11 -11.35 -8.61 1.25
CA CYS A 11 -10.57 -9.84 1.29
C CYS A 11 -9.47 -9.78 2.37
N VAL A 12 -8.75 -8.65 2.48
CA VAL A 12 -7.75 -8.46 3.55
C VAL A 12 -8.42 -8.51 4.93
N THR A 13 -9.52 -7.79 5.14
CA THR A 13 -10.22 -7.80 6.43
C THR A 13 -10.76 -9.19 6.78
N GLY A 14 -11.30 -9.92 5.81
CA GLY A 14 -11.86 -11.26 6.03
C GLY A 14 -10.79 -12.32 6.32
N LEU A 15 -9.70 -12.34 5.55
CA LEU A 15 -8.62 -13.33 5.72
C LEU A 15 -7.84 -13.16 7.02
N PHE A 16 -7.80 -11.95 7.55
CA PHE A 16 -6.97 -11.59 8.70
C PHE A 16 -7.77 -11.00 9.85
N ALA A 17 -9.06 -11.33 9.95
CA ALA A 17 -9.96 -10.84 11.00
C ALA A 17 -9.41 -11.12 12.41
N ASP A 18 -8.80 -12.29 12.60
CA ASP A 18 -8.29 -12.76 13.90
C ASP A 18 -6.76 -12.63 14.02
N ILE A 19 -6.11 -11.81 13.18
CA ILE A 19 -4.66 -11.64 13.25
C ILE A 19 -4.24 -11.01 14.59
N GLY A 20 -3.38 -11.71 15.32
CA GLY A 20 -2.85 -11.30 16.63
C GLY A 20 -1.34 -11.53 16.76
N GLU A 21 -0.76 -11.09 17.88
CA GLU A 21 0.68 -11.21 18.17
C GLU A 21 1.20 -12.66 18.15
N GLU A 22 0.32 -13.62 18.49
CA GLU A 22 0.62 -15.06 18.46
C GLU A 22 0.54 -15.68 17.06
N SER A 23 0.16 -14.92 16.03
CA SER A 23 0.08 -15.47 14.68
C SER A 23 1.47 -15.81 14.15
N SER A 24 1.55 -16.83 13.30
CA SER A 24 2.82 -17.17 12.67
C SER A 24 3.35 -16.02 11.81
N GLU A 25 4.67 -15.97 11.68
CA GLU A 25 5.36 -14.98 10.85
C GLU A 25 4.91 -15.01 9.37
N SER A 26 4.55 -16.20 8.86
CA SER A 26 3.98 -16.35 7.51
C SER A 26 2.64 -15.62 7.34
N VAL A 27 1.81 -15.56 8.39
CA VAL A 27 0.55 -14.81 8.39
C VAL A 27 0.85 -13.31 8.40
N PHE A 28 1.86 -12.86 9.15
CA PHE A 28 2.29 -11.47 9.15
C PHE A 28 2.75 -11.02 7.76
N ARG A 29 3.59 -11.81 7.10
CA ARG A 29 4.03 -11.54 5.71
C ARG A 29 2.85 -11.45 4.76
N ALA A 30 1.95 -12.44 4.83
CA ALA A 30 0.77 -12.51 3.98
C ALA A 30 -0.16 -11.30 4.16
N TYR A 31 -0.32 -10.82 5.39
CA TYR A 31 -1.09 -9.62 5.72
C TYR A 31 -0.48 -8.36 5.12
N ILE A 32 0.82 -8.13 5.36
CA ILE A 32 1.55 -6.96 4.84
C ILE A 32 1.48 -6.94 3.31
N ASN A 33 1.73 -8.08 2.66
CA ASN A 33 1.68 -8.22 1.21
C ASN A 33 0.30 -7.86 0.64
N ARG A 34 -0.76 -8.52 1.12
CA ARG A 34 -2.12 -8.33 0.58
C ARG A 34 -2.65 -6.94 0.89
N GLY A 35 -2.34 -6.43 2.08
CA GLY A 35 -2.65 -5.06 2.46
C GLY A 35 -2.04 -4.04 1.51
N TYR A 36 -0.73 -4.16 1.26
CA TYR A 36 -0.04 -3.27 0.32
C TYR A 36 -0.67 -3.30 -1.07
N TYR A 37 -1.01 -4.48 -1.59
CA TYR A 37 -1.62 -4.60 -2.92
C TYR A 37 -3.01 -3.98 -3.00
N ALA A 38 -3.83 -4.09 -1.95
CA ALA A 38 -5.13 -3.41 -1.88
C ALA A 38 -4.94 -1.89 -1.99
N THR A 39 -4.04 -1.31 -1.18
CA THR A 39 -3.73 0.13 -1.23
C THR A 39 -3.06 0.55 -2.55
N PHE A 40 -2.22 -0.29 -3.15
CA PHE A 40 -1.61 -0.03 -4.46
C PHE A 40 -2.68 0.12 -5.55
N HIS A 41 -3.65 -0.80 -5.58
CA HIS A 41 -4.73 -0.75 -6.56
C HIS A 41 -5.68 0.43 -6.30
N GLU A 42 -5.89 0.80 -5.05
CA GLU A 42 -6.63 2.01 -4.70
C GLU A 42 -5.95 3.28 -5.22
N LEU A 43 -4.65 3.45 -4.96
CA LEU A 43 -3.89 4.60 -5.45
C LEU A 43 -3.87 4.65 -6.97
N LYS A 44 -3.59 3.51 -7.60
CA LYS A 44 -3.57 3.38 -9.06
C LYS A 44 -4.89 3.83 -9.67
N LYS A 45 -6.01 3.31 -9.14
CA LYS A 45 -7.34 3.66 -9.60
C LYS A 45 -7.63 5.15 -9.38
N ALA A 46 -7.32 5.69 -8.20
CA ALA A 46 -7.56 7.10 -7.91
C ALA A 46 -6.80 8.02 -8.87
N MET A 47 -5.55 7.69 -9.22
CA MET A 47 -4.78 8.42 -10.22
C MET A 47 -5.41 8.33 -11.62
N GLU A 48 -5.84 7.13 -12.02
CA GLU A 48 -6.47 6.91 -13.32
C GLU A 48 -7.81 7.66 -13.44
N ASP A 49 -8.61 7.67 -12.38
CA ASP A 49 -9.91 8.36 -12.32
C ASP A 49 -9.76 9.89 -12.49
N VAL A 50 -8.60 10.47 -12.11
CA VAL A 50 -8.30 11.91 -12.28
C VAL A 50 -7.44 12.19 -13.51
N GLY A 51 -7.22 11.19 -14.37
CA GLY A 51 -6.50 11.34 -15.64
C GLY A 51 -4.97 11.34 -15.53
N ILE A 52 -4.40 10.94 -14.39
CA ILE A 52 -2.95 10.80 -14.22
C ILE A 52 -2.50 9.44 -14.78
N SER A 53 -1.57 9.46 -15.73
CA SER A 53 -1.02 8.23 -16.33
C SER A 53 -0.13 7.47 -15.35
N THR A 54 -0.54 6.26 -14.99
CA THR A 54 0.20 5.36 -14.08
C THR A 54 1.36 4.60 -14.76
N TYR A 55 1.62 4.88 -16.03
CA TYR A 55 2.65 4.24 -16.86
C TYR A 55 3.61 5.24 -17.51
N GLN A 56 3.66 6.48 -17.00
CA GLN A 56 4.42 7.56 -17.64
C GLN A 56 5.94 7.39 -17.59
N TYR A 57 6.46 6.60 -16.65
CA TYR A 57 7.89 6.30 -16.56
C TYR A 57 8.16 4.86 -17.05
N HIS A 58 9.24 4.67 -17.81
CA HIS A 58 9.68 3.37 -18.32
C HIS A 58 10.33 2.50 -17.21
N THR A 59 9.59 2.25 -16.13
CA THR A 59 10.02 1.52 -14.93
C THR A 59 8.90 0.61 -14.42
N GLY A 60 9.16 -0.13 -13.34
CA GLY A 60 8.16 -0.99 -12.70
C GLY A 60 6.93 -0.21 -12.23
N THR A 61 5.77 -0.86 -12.20
CA THR A 61 4.48 -0.24 -11.84
C THR A 61 4.46 0.39 -10.44
N HIS A 62 5.10 -0.23 -9.46
CA HIS A 62 5.23 0.33 -8.10
C HIS A 62 6.06 1.62 -8.09
N ASN A 63 7.20 1.61 -8.80
CA ASN A 63 8.09 2.76 -8.91
C ASN A 63 7.42 3.90 -9.68
N ASN A 64 6.64 3.59 -10.70
CA ASN A 64 5.82 4.58 -11.41
C ASN A 64 4.95 5.38 -10.46
N LEU A 65 4.14 4.71 -9.61
CA LEU A 65 3.28 5.39 -8.66
C LEU A 65 4.08 6.22 -7.65
N CYS A 66 5.23 5.72 -7.16
CA CYS A 66 6.10 6.49 -6.27
C CYS A 66 6.67 7.76 -6.93
N MET A 67 7.11 7.67 -8.18
CA MET A 67 7.65 8.82 -8.92
C MET A 67 6.57 9.85 -9.24
N ILE A 68 5.35 9.40 -9.56
CA ILE A 68 4.19 10.29 -9.73
C ILE A 68 3.91 11.03 -8.42
N LEU A 69 3.84 10.30 -7.30
CA LEU A 69 3.62 10.90 -5.98
C LEU A 69 4.73 11.90 -5.62
N ASP A 70 5.99 11.61 -5.93
CA ASP A 70 7.10 12.54 -5.71
C ASP A 70 6.94 13.81 -6.56
N ALA A 71 6.57 13.68 -7.83
CA ALA A 71 6.33 14.82 -8.71
C ALA A 71 5.16 15.69 -8.20
N MET A 72 4.07 15.08 -7.76
CA MET A 72 2.94 15.79 -7.16
C MET A 72 3.31 16.45 -5.82
N SER A 73 4.17 15.80 -5.03
CA SER A 73 4.58 16.29 -3.71
C SER A 73 5.40 17.58 -3.74
N ALA A 74 6.01 17.92 -4.88
CA ALA A 74 6.82 19.12 -5.04
C ALA A 74 6.06 20.40 -4.65
N ASN A 75 4.73 20.40 -4.80
CA ASN A 75 3.88 21.56 -4.54
C ASN A 75 2.82 21.33 -3.45
N ASP A 76 2.69 20.11 -2.90
CA ASP A 76 1.69 19.77 -1.88
C ASP A 76 2.29 18.90 -0.76
N LYS A 77 2.39 19.48 0.44
CA LYS A 77 2.90 18.81 1.66
C LYS A 77 2.03 17.63 2.09
N SER A 78 0.74 17.65 1.78
CA SER A 78 -0.18 16.56 2.11
C SER A 78 0.10 15.35 1.21
N VAL A 79 0.33 15.60 -0.08
CA VAL A 79 0.78 14.57 -1.02
C VAL A 79 2.19 14.09 -0.69
N GLN A 80 3.08 14.95 -0.20
CA GLN A 80 4.39 14.53 0.31
C GLN A 80 4.26 13.52 1.46
N LYS A 81 3.36 13.76 2.41
CA LYS A 81 3.09 12.81 3.50
C LYS A 81 2.52 11.49 2.97
N LEU A 82 1.65 11.54 1.96
CA LEU A 82 1.13 10.35 1.27
C LEU A 82 2.27 9.57 0.62
N ALA A 83 3.15 10.25 -0.11
CA ALA A 83 4.30 9.67 -0.81
C ALA A 83 5.25 8.92 0.13
N ILE A 84 5.61 9.55 1.25
CA ILE A 84 6.48 8.95 2.28
C ILE A 84 5.84 7.68 2.83
N ARG A 85 4.57 7.75 3.26
CA ARG A 85 3.88 6.60 3.85
C ARG A 85 3.67 5.46 2.87
N PHE A 86 3.34 5.77 1.62
CA PHE A 86 3.19 4.77 0.57
C PHE A 86 4.52 4.07 0.27
N ARG A 87 5.63 4.82 0.22
CA ARG A 87 6.98 4.26 0.04
C ARG A 87 7.40 3.39 1.21
N ASP A 88 7.14 3.82 2.44
CA ASP A 88 7.40 3.00 3.63
C ASP A 88 6.63 1.68 3.58
N PHE A 89 5.36 1.72 3.16
CA PHE A 89 4.56 0.50 3.05
C PHE A 89 5.08 -0.43 1.93
N LEU A 90 5.51 0.12 0.79
CA LEU A 90 6.18 -0.64 -0.26
C LEU A 90 7.45 -1.32 0.26
N THR A 91 8.28 -0.62 1.03
CA THR A 91 9.49 -1.19 1.65
C THR A 91 9.13 -2.36 2.56
N LYS A 92 8.09 -2.23 3.39
CA LYS A 92 7.61 -3.32 4.25
C LYS A 92 7.12 -4.52 3.45
N ARG A 93 6.37 -4.29 2.37
CA ARG A 93 5.95 -5.35 1.47
C ARG A 93 7.15 -6.04 0.81
N HIS A 94 8.18 -5.28 0.44
CA HIS A 94 9.42 -5.86 -0.11
C HIS A 94 10.12 -6.75 0.92
N HIS A 95 10.24 -6.30 2.17
CA HIS A 95 10.80 -7.10 3.25
C HIS A 95 9.97 -8.37 3.50
N ALA A 96 8.64 -8.24 3.51
CA ALA A 96 7.71 -9.35 3.72
C ALA A 96 7.77 -10.41 2.61
N ASP A 97 7.96 -10.01 1.35
CA ASP A 97 7.95 -10.94 0.21
C ASP A 97 9.32 -11.55 -0.10
N TYR A 98 10.40 -10.76 0.03
CA TYR A 98 11.68 -11.10 -0.57
C TYR A 98 12.81 -11.29 0.44
N GLU A 99 12.73 -10.69 1.63
CA GLU A 99 13.78 -10.81 2.65
C GLU A 99 13.48 -11.94 3.63
N LEU A 100 13.52 -13.18 3.13
CA LEU A 100 13.20 -14.39 3.90
C LEU A 100 14.12 -14.63 5.10
N GLN A 101 15.33 -14.04 5.07
CA GLN A 101 16.30 -14.08 6.15
C GLN A 101 16.00 -13.11 7.31
N LYS A 102 15.11 -12.13 7.13
CA LYS A 102 14.73 -11.16 8.17
C LYS A 102 13.39 -11.54 8.77
N THR A 103 13.29 -11.64 10.09
CA THR A 103 12.02 -11.93 10.77
C THR A 103 11.07 -10.74 10.67
N ILE A 104 9.83 -10.98 10.22
CA ILE A 104 8.74 -10.01 10.36
C ILE A 104 8.12 -10.13 11.75
N THR A 105 7.97 -9.00 12.43
CA THR A 105 7.46 -8.96 13.81
C THR A 105 6.02 -8.47 13.87
N TRP A 106 5.36 -8.68 15.00
CA TRP A 106 4.03 -8.09 15.25
C TRP A 106 4.04 -6.56 15.14
N HIS A 107 5.14 -5.91 15.51
CA HIS A 107 5.30 -4.47 15.34
C HIS A 107 5.21 -4.03 13.87
N ASP A 108 5.75 -4.80 12.93
CA ASP A 108 5.62 -4.53 11.50
C ASP A 108 4.17 -4.63 11.03
N VAL A 109 3.41 -5.60 11.55
CA VAL A 109 1.98 -5.74 11.29
C VAL A 109 1.21 -4.55 11.85
N LYS A 110 1.50 -4.09 13.07
CA LYS A 110 0.87 -2.89 13.64
C LYS A 110 1.15 -1.65 12.79
N GLN A 111 2.33 -1.54 12.19
CA GLN A 111 2.63 -0.45 11.26
C GLN A 111 1.86 -0.59 9.94
N ALA A 112 1.76 -1.80 9.38
CA ALA A 112 0.93 -2.07 8.20
C ALA A 112 -0.57 -1.80 8.44
N GLN A 113 -1.10 -2.13 9.62
CA GLN A 113 -2.46 -1.75 10.04
C GLN A 113 -2.67 -0.23 9.96
N LYS A 114 -1.75 0.55 10.53
CA LYS A 114 -1.82 2.02 10.46
C LYS A 114 -1.83 2.52 9.01
N TYR A 115 -1.03 1.92 8.13
CA TYR A 115 -1.03 2.29 6.72
C TYR A 115 -2.35 1.92 6.03
N LEU A 116 -2.93 0.76 6.32
CA LEU A 116 -4.22 0.32 5.77
C LEU A 116 -5.39 1.18 6.24
N ASP A 117 -5.32 1.75 7.43
CA ASP A 117 -6.34 2.68 7.93
C ASP A 117 -6.17 4.09 7.32
N ASP A 118 -4.93 4.56 7.19
CA ASP A 118 -4.64 5.95 6.84
C ASP A 118 -4.56 6.20 5.33
N LEU A 119 -3.89 5.32 4.57
CA LEU A 119 -3.62 5.55 3.15
C LEU A 119 -4.89 5.65 2.31
N PRO A 120 -5.92 4.80 2.45
CA PRO A 120 -7.16 4.92 1.68
C PRO A 120 -7.80 6.32 1.79
N ARG A 121 -7.92 6.80 3.04
CA ARG A 121 -8.44 8.13 3.34
C ARG A 121 -7.57 9.24 2.74
N MET A 122 -6.24 9.11 2.85
CA MET A 122 -5.32 10.10 2.28
C MET A 122 -5.42 10.13 0.74
N ILE A 123 -5.52 8.97 0.09
CA ILE A 123 -5.68 8.84 -1.36
C ILE A 123 -6.96 9.54 -1.80
N ALA A 124 -8.10 9.20 -1.21
CA ALA A 124 -9.40 9.81 -1.54
C ALA A 124 -9.43 11.34 -1.30
N THR A 125 -8.62 11.84 -0.37
CA THR A 125 -8.57 13.27 -0.04
C THR A 125 -7.66 14.05 -0.98
N HIS A 126 -6.51 13.49 -1.34
CA HIS A 126 -5.40 14.23 -1.97
C HIS A 126 -5.15 13.88 -3.44
N ILE A 127 -5.71 12.79 -3.96
CA ILE A 127 -5.66 12.44 -5.38
C ILE A 127 -7.00 12.82 -5.99
N LYS A 128 -7.05 13.99 -6.64
CA LYS A 128 -8.25 14.63 -7.22
C LYS A 128 -7.90 15.35 -8.51
#